data_AF-A0A938TY13-F1
#
_entry.id   AF-A0A938TY13-F1
#
_cell.length_a   1.000
_cell.length_b   1.000
_cell.length_c   1.000
_cell.angle_alpha   90.00
_cell.angle_beta   90.00
_cell.angle_gamma   90.00
#
_symmetry.space_group_name_H-M   'P 1'
#
loop_
_entity.id
_entity.type
_entity.pdbx_description
1 polymer ?
#
loop_
_entity_poly.entity_id
_entity_poly.type
_entity_poly.pdbx_seq_one_letter_code
_entity_poly.pdbx_strand_id
1 'polypeptide(L)'
;MHGKLLFIFLVALILASLAARVVSWLYRRRIVKLMASGVAPRDAAVPAAGALVAQPTEAPPGSSEVSPDANRNAARRLALVMVAISLLIGITAAGYILTFIYPEGGFGPIKLAIIGIVYSVPIVFVLGMLWRWSWWRTTGVAILYFLFSVLITWLRSEEQQSFLGLMLWLGGQIGFPLVALLLLAGSGKTRVAAPYLFPPFFLLAGASTLGLDALERGVDSGFSSWIGALVGLFGAVGTFVLFAIVPWVIAYWPIRAFGRWLARSYRGKWFSEATYLYAGYWLVCLLTYALPSSGSLGRLRSPPWVRGYGFRSDCGWRRPS
;
A
#
# COMPACT_ATOMS: atom_id res chain seq x y z
N MET A 1 -4.02 -17.11 13.93
CA MET A 1 -3.60 -16.52 12.63
C MET A 1 -3.74 -14.99 12.56
N HIS A 2 -4.69 -14.37 13.28
CA HIS A 2 -5.00 -12.92 13.23
C HIS A 2 -3.84 -11.96 13.52
N GLY A 3 -3.18 -12.13 14.68
CA GLY A 3 -2.02 -11.32 15.05
C GLY A 3 -0.82 -11.54 14.13
N LYS A 4 -0.74 -12.70 13.45
CA LYS A 4 0.36 -13.03 12.54
C LYS A 4 0.32 -12.14 11.29
N LEU A 5 -0.84 -11.94 10.66
CA LEU A 5 -0.96 -11.06 9.48
C LEU A 5 -0.66 -9.59 9.80
N LEU A 6 -1.19 -9.07 10.91
CA LEU A 6 -0.89 -7.72 11.36
C LEU A 6 0.60 -7.57 11.72
N PHE A 7 1.20 -8.56 12.39
CA PHE A 7 2.62 -8.59 12.68
C PHE A 7 3.46 -8.60 11.40
N ILE A 8 3.16 -9.47 10.44
CA ILE A 8 3.81 -9.53 9.12
C ILE A 8 3.74 -8.17 8.43
N PHE A 9 2.56 -7.56 8.41
CA PHE A 9 2.36 -6.24 7.82
C PHE A 9 3.22 -5.17 8.49
N LEU A 10 3.22 -5.11 9.84
CA LEU A 10 3.98 -4.12 10.60
C LEU A 10 5.49 -4.30 10.42
N VAL A 11 5.99 -5.53 10.51
CA VAL A 11 7.41 -5.85 10.28
C VAL A 11 7.81 -5.48 8.86
N ALA A 12 7.01 -5.86 7.86
CA ALA A 12 7.26 -5.53 6.47
C ALA A 12 7.27 -4.02 6.21
N LEU A 13 6.33 -3.30 6.82
CA LEU A 13 6.25 -1.84 6.75
C LEU A 13 7.51 -1.18 7.32
N ILE A 14 7.93 -1.59 8.51
CA ILE A 14 9.13 -1.06 9.17
C ILE A 14 10.38 -1.36 8.34
N LEU A 15 10.56 -2.63 7.92
CA LEU A 15 11.70 -3.04 7.11
C LEU A 15 11.74 -2.31 5.76
N ALA A 16 10.60 -2.18 5.08
CA ALA A 16 10.51 -1.45 3.81
C ALA A 16 10.86 0.02 3.97
N SER A 17 10.33 0.69 4.99
CA SER A 17 10.61 2.10 5.27
C SER A 17 12.07 2.34 5.69
N LEU A 18 12.69 1.42 6.45
CA LEU A 18 14.10 1.53 6.84
C LEU A 18 15.03 1.24 5.65
N ALA A 19 14.79 0.15 4.94
CA ALA A 19 15.59 -0.22 3.77
C ALA A 19 15.50 0.84 2.68
N ALA A 20 14.32 1.45 2.46
CA ALA A 20 14.18 2.57 1.53
C ALA A 20 15.07 3.77 1.91
N ARG A 21 15.15 4.12 3.21
CA ARG A 21 16.05 5.19 3.68
C ARG A 21 17.51 4.85 3.38
N VAL A 22 17.92 3.62 3.66
CA VAL A 22 19.29 3.14 3.40
C VAL A 22 19.60 3.18 1.90
N VAL A 23 18.70 2.65 1.06
CA VAL A 23 18.87 2.65 -0.41
C VAL A 23 18.96 4.07 -0.95
N SER A 24 18.05 4.97 -0.57
CA SER A 24 18.07 6.36 -1.02
C SER A 24 19.35 7.09 -0.57
N TRP A 25 19.85 6.79 0.63
CA TRP A 25 21.11 7.35 1.14
C TRP A 25 22.33 6.83 0.38
N LEU A 26 22.41 5.51 0.15
CA LEU A 26 23.48 4.88 -0.62
C LEU A 26 23.52 5.39 -2.06
N TYR A 27 22.35 5.49 -2.69
CA TYR A 27 22.19 6.02 -4.05
C TYR A 27 22.72 7.45 -4.15
N ARG A 28 22.32 8.32 -3.21
CA ARG A 28 22.82 9.71 -3.15
C ARG A 28 24.34 9.75 -3.02
N ARG A 29 24.92 8.94 -2.12
CA ARG A 29 26.38 8.88 -1.94
C ARG A 29 27.11 8.48 -3.23
N ARG A 30 26.57 7.49 -3.96
CA ARG A 30 27.14 7.03 -5.23
C ARG A 30 27.05 8.10 -6.32
N ILE A 31 25.91 8.78 -6.45
CA ILE A 31 25.76 9.88 -7.41
C ILE A 31 26.74 11.00 -7.13
N VAL A 32 26.86 11.44 -5.87
CA VAL A 32 27.80 12.51 -5.51
C VAL A 32 29.24 12.11 -5.85
N LYS A 33 29.60 10.83 -5.62
CA LYS A 33 30.92 10.31 -6.00
C LYS A 33 31.12 10.30 -7.53
N LEU A 34 30.10 9.94 -8.31
CA LEU A 34 30.17 9.97 -9.77
C LEU A 34 30.28 11.41 -10.31
N MET A 35 29.48 12.33 -9.78
CA MET A 35 29.55 13.76 -10.12
C MET A 35 30.93 14.36 -9.79
N ALA A 36 31.50 13.99 -8.64
CA ALA A 36 32.84 14.42 -8.26
C ALA A 36 33.95 13.80 -9.12
N SER A 37 33.71 12.63 -9.71
CA SER A 37 34.70 11.95 -10.56
C SER A 37 34.76 12.47 -12.00
N GLY A 38 33.82 13.31 -12.43
CA GLY A 38 33.77 13.85 -13.81
C GLY A 38 33.49 12.82 -14.91
N VAL A 39 33.38 11.53 -14.59
CA VAL A 39 33.09 10.47 -15.55
C VAL A 39 31.58 10.33 -15.69
N ALA A 40 31.05 10.76 -16.83
CA ALA A 40 29.66 10.47 -17.20
C ALA A 40 29.44 8.94 -17.21
N PRO A 41 28.35 8.42 -16.63
CA PRO A 41 28.04 7.00 -16.68
C PRO A 41 28.01 6.54 -18.13
N ARG A 42 28.86 5.56 -18.48
CA ARG A 42 28.75 4.85 -19.76
C ARG A 42 27.49 3.99 -19.70
N ASP A 43 26.39 4.49 -20.27
CA ASP A 43 25.27 3.63 -20.62
C ASP A 43 25.80 2.52 -21.53
N ALA A 44 25.37 1.28 -21.25
CA ALA A 44 25.87 0.09 -21.92
C ALA A 44 25.79 0.24 -23.46
N ALA A 45 26.97 0.22 -24.09
CA ALA A 45 27.20 0.00 -25.52
C ALA A 45 26.23 0.70 -26.49
N VAL A 46 26.40 2.02 -26.66
CA VAL A 46 26.35 2.56 -28.03
C VAL A 46 27.75 2.34 -28.59
N PRO A 47 27.94 1.57 -29.68
CA PRO A 47 29.27 1.44 -30.27
C PRO A 47 29.76 2.84 -30.63
N ALA A 48 30.93 3.18 -30.11
CA ALA A 48 31.62 4.42 -30.41
C ALA A 48 32.09 4.38 -31.89
N ALA A 49 31.17 4.64 -32.81
CA ALA A 49 31.51 5.06 -34.15
C ALA A 49 31.89 6.54 -34.07
N GLY A 50 33.19 6.81 -34.23
CA GLY A 50 33.78 8.09 -34.62
C GLY A 50 33.16 9.36 -34.02
N ALA A 51 33.90 9.99 -33.10
CA ALA A 51 33.69 11.39 -32.76
C ALA A 51 33.85 12.28 -34.01
N LEU A 52 32.77 12.49 -34.74
CA LEU A 52 32.55 13.69 -35.53
C LEU A 52 31.87 14.67 -34.59
N VAL A 53 32.51 15.82 -34.37
CA VAL A 53 31.90 16.97 -33.71
C VAL A 53 30.59 17.26 -34.43
N ALA A 54 29.47 16.91 -33.81
CA ALA A 54 28.15 17.27 -34.30
C ALA A 54 28.07 18.80 -34.26
N GLN A 55 28.13 19.42 -35.43
CA GLN A 55 27.66 20.80 -35.60
C GLN A 55 26.22 20.88 -35.04
N PRO A 56 25.80 22.01 -34.46
CA PRO A 56 24.44 22.17 -33.99
C PRO A 56 23.50 22.08 -35.20
N THR A 57 22.97 20.88 -35.45
CA THR A 57 21.87 20.69 -36.38
C THR A 57 20.72 21.52 -35.87
N GLU A 58 20.33 22.52 -36.65
CA GLU A 58 19.12 23.31 -36.46
C GLU A 58 17.98 22.37 -36.06
N ALA A 59 17.36 22.65 -34.91
CA ALA A 59 16.28 21.83 -34.41
C ALA A 59 15.21 21.71 -35.50
N PRO A 60 14.68 20.50 -35.78
CA PRO A 60 13.67 20.32 -36.81
C PRO A 60 12.51 21.32 -36.59
N PRO A 61 12.05 22.04 -37.63
CA PRO A 61 10.91 22.93 -37.52
C PRO A 61 9.67 22.10 -37.22
N GLY A 62 9.39 21.93 -35.94
CA GLY A 62 8.47 20.90 -35.46
C GLY A 62 8.77 20.38 -34.06
N SER A 63 9.82 20.83 -33.37
CA SER A 63 9.87 20.73 -31.91
C SER A 63 8.78 21.62 -31.33
N SER A 64 7.53 21.17 -31.41
CA SER A 64 6.37 21.80 -30.80
C SER A 64 6.73 22.08 -29.35
N GLU A 65 6.95 23.35 -29.02
CA GLU A 65 7.10 23.78 -27.64
C GLU A 65 5.89 23.21 -26.90
N VAL A 66 6.14 22.28 -25.97
CA VAL A 66 5.07 21.62 -25.25
C VAL A 66 4.32 22.70 -24.49
N SER A 67 3.15 23.08 -25.00
CA SER A 67 2.37 24.17 -24.42
C SER A 67 2.13 23.88 -22.94
N PRO A 68 2.43 24.83 -22.03
CA PRO A 68 2.23 24.64 -20.61
C PRO A 68 0.76 24.32 -20.27
N ASP A 69 -0.18 24.81 -21.07
CA ASP A 69 -1.60 24.54 -20.88
C ASP A 69 -2.00 23.14 -21.32
N ALA A 70 -1.41 22.63 -22.41
CA ALA A 70 -1.58 21.24 -22.82
C ALA A 70 -1.07 20.27 -21.72
N ASN A 71 0.06 20.59 -21.10
CA ASN A 71 0.61 19.82 -19.99
C ASN A 71 -0.28 19.88 -18.73
N ARG A 72 -0.79 21.07 -18.37
CA ARG A 72 -1.73 21.23 -17.23
C ARG A 72 -3.00 20.42 -17.44
N ASN A 73 -3.55 20.42 -18.66
CA ASN A 73 -4.75 19.65 -18.99
C ASN A 73 -4.50 18.14 -18.97
N ALA A 74 -3.36 17.68 -19.49
CA ALA A 74 -2.95 16.28 -19.42
C ALA A 74 -2.81 15.82 -17.95
N ALA A 75 -2.15 16.62 -17.11
CA ALA A 75 -2.02 16.34 -15.68
C ALA A 75 -3.38 16.28 -14.96
N ARG A 76 -4.31 17.20 -15.26
CA ARG A 76 -5.67 17.18 -14.70
C ARG A 76 -6.44 15.93 -15.15
N ARG A 77 -6.36 15.55 -16.43
CA ARG A 77 -7.00 14.34 -16.95
C ARG A 77 -6.46 13.09 -16.26
N LEU A 78 -5.13 12.99 -16.10
CA LEU A 78 -4.51 11.90 -15.36
C LEU A 78 -4.98 11.85 -13.91
N ALA A 79 -5.04 12.99 -13.23
CA ALA A 79 -5.56 13.09 -11.86
C ALA A 79 -7.00 12.56 -11.77
N LEU A 80 -7.88 12.99 -12.68
CA LEU A 80 -9.27 12.57 -12.72
C LEU A 80 -9.40 11.06 -12.95
N VAL A 81 -8.63 10.49 -13.87
CA VAL A 81 -8.64 9.05 -14.13
C VAL A 81 -8.19 8.28 -12.89
N MET A 82 -7.07 8.68 -12.26
CA MET A 82 -6.58 7.99 -11.07
C MET A 82 -7.54 8.12 -9.88
N VAL A 83 -8.20 9.28 -9.73
CA VAL A 83 -9.26 9.48 -8.73
C VAL A 83 -10.46 8.60 -9.02
N ALA A 84 -10.91 8.53 -10.28
CA ALA A 84 -12.05 7.70 -10.68
C ALA A 84 -11.77 6.20 -10.43
N ILE A 85 -10.58 5.71 -10.79
CA ILE A 85 -10.16 4.33 -10.49
C ILE A 85 -10.10 4.12 -8.97
N SER A 86 -9.57 5.09 -8.21
CA SER A 86 -9.52 4.96 -6.75
C SER A 86 -10.89 4.90 -6.11
N LEU A 87 -11.84 5.72 -6.58
CA LEU A 87 -13.23 5.68 -6.14
C LEU A 87 -13.87 4.33 -6.51
N LEU A 88 -13.61 3.83 -7.71
CA LEU A 88 -14.11 2.51 -8.13
C LEU A 88 -13.61 1.41 -7.20
N ILE A 89 -12.30 1.36 -6.93
CA ILE A 89 -11.72 0.36 -6.02
C ILE A 89 -12.28 0.54 -4.60
N GLY A 90 -12.39 1.78 -4.11
CA GLY A 90 -12.97 2.08 -2.80
C GLY A 90 -14.43 1.64 -2.68
N ILE A 91 -15.25 1.89 -3.71
CA ILE A 91 -16.65 1.43 -3.80
C ILE A 91 -16.72 -0.10 -3.86
N THR A 92 -15.84 -0.75 -4.62
CA THR A 92 -15.76 -2.22 -4.67
C THR A 92 -15.39 -2.80 -3.29
N ALA A 93 -14.41 -2.20 -2.61
CA ALA A 93 -14.04 -2.59 -1.25
C ALA A 93 -15.19 -2.37 -0.26
N ALA A 94 -15.89 -1.23 -0.36
CA ALA A 94 -17.08 -0.96 0.44
C ALA A 94 -18.19 -1.98 0.19
N GLY A 95 -18.42 -2.36 -1.07
CA GLY A 95 -19.37 -3.39 -1.45
C GLY A 95 -19.02 -4.74 -0.82
N TYR A 96 -17.77 -5.17 -0.92
CA TYR A 96 -17.28 -6.39 -0.28
C TYR A 96 -17.48 -6.36 1.25
N ILE A 97 -17.15 -5.25 1.90
CA ILE A 97 -17.25 -5.11 3.36
C ILE A 97 -18.71 -5.15 3.82
N LEU A 98 -19.60 -4.45 3.11
CA LEU A 98 -21.02 -4.42 3.44
C LEU A 98 -21.73 -5.75 3.19
N THR A 99 -21.28 -6.54 2.22
CA THR A 99 -21.93 -7.80 1.85
C THR A 99 -21.37 -9.01 2.60
N PHE A 100 -20.06 -9.06 2.84
CA PHE A 100 -19.39 -10.25 3.40
C PHE A 100 -18.90 -10.07 4.84
N ILE A 101 -18.52 -8.85 5.25
CA ILE A 101 -17.99 -8.61 6.62
C ILE A 101 -19.10 -8.15 7.56
N TYR A 102 -20.00 -7.30 7.06
CA TYR A 102 -21.03 -6.62 7.85
C TYR A 102 -22.44 -6.78 7.24
N PRO A 103 -22.90 -8.01 6.97
CA PRO A 103 -24.17 -8.25 6.27
C PRO A 103 -25.38 -7.72 7.05
N GLU A 104 -25.33 -7.77 8.39
CA GLU A 104 -26.38 -7.30 9.29
C GLU A 104 -26.65 -5.80 9.21
N GLY A 105 -25.81 -5.07 8.48
CA GLY A 105 -25.94 -3.64 8.41
C GLY A 105 -26.87 -3.08 7.34
N GLY A 106 -27.39 -3.95 6.48
CA GLY A 106 -28.13 -3.53 5.31
C GLY A 106 -27.25 -2.87 4.24
N PHE A 107 -27.73 -2.95 3.01
CA PHE A 107 -27.10 -2.40 1.81
C PHE A 107 -27.95 -1.25 1.28
N GLY A 108 -27.32 -0.10 1.05
CA GLY A 108 -27.99 1.07 0.47
C GLY A 108 -27.02 1.89 -0.37
N PRO A 109 -27.46 2.51 -1.48
CA PRO A 109 -26.58 3.20 -2.43
C PRO A 109 -25.84 4.38 -1.79
N ILE A 110 -26.49 5.11 -0.88
CA ILE A 110 -25.86 6.21 -0.14
C ILE A 110 -24.79 5.68 0.82
N LYS A 111 -25.08 4.59 1.54
CA LYS A 111 -24.13 3.94 2.46
C LYS A 111 -22.91 3.40 1.70
N LEU A 112 -23.15 2.76 0.55
CA LEU A 112 -22.10 2.31 -0.36
C LEU A 112 -21.23 3.48 -0.83
N ALA A 113 -21.83 4.61 -1.21
CA ALA A 113 -21.09 5.79 -1.65
C ALA A 113 -20.24 6.39 -0.52
N ILE A 114 -20.81 6.56 0.68
CA ILE A 114 -20.09 7.10 1.84
C ILE A 114 -18.92 6.20 2.21
N ILE A 115 -19.16 4.90 2.39
CA ILE A 115 -18.10 3.95 2.74
C ILE A 115 -17.10 3.85 1.58
N GLY A 116 -17.54 3.88 0.33
CA GLY A 116 -16.65 3.91 -0.83
C GLY A 116 -15.72 5.11 -0.81
N ILE A 117 -16.24 6.30 -0.49
CA ILE A 117 -15.44 7.52 -0.32
C ILE A 117 -14.46 7.34 0.84
N VAL A 118 -14.89 6.82 1.99
CA VAL A 118 -14.03 6.58 3.18
C VAL A 118 -12.87 5.63 2.87
N TYR A 119 -13.12 4.57 2.08
CA TYR A 119 -12.12 3.57 1.71
C TYR A 119 -11.26 3.98 0.50
N SER A 120 -11.46 5.18 -0.06
CA SER A 120 -10.67 5.70 -1.17
C SER A 120 -9.44 6.50 -0.72
N VAL A 121 -8.91 6.16 0.46
CA VAL A 121 -7.76 6.83 1.11
C VAL A 121 -6.58 7.12 0.16
N PRO A 122 -6.18 6.20 -0.75
CA PRO A 122 -5.05 6.44 -1.65
C PRO A 122 -5.16 7.72 -2.49
N ILE A 123 -6.36 8.27 -2.74
CA ILE A 123 -6.56 9.52 -3.47
C ILE A 123 -5.65 10.63 -2.96
N VAL A 124 -5.52 10.78 -1.65
CA VAL A 124 -4.69 11.84 -1.03
C VAL A 124 -3.23 11.73 -1.46
N PHE A 125 -2.67 10.52 -1.44
CA PHE A 125 -1.26 10.27 -1.77
C PHE A 125 -0.99 10.34 -3.26
N VAL A 126 -1.97 9.96 -4.07
CA VAL A 126 -1.90 10.01 -5.54
C VAL A 126 -1.91 11.45 -6.02
N LEU A 127 -2.81 12.28 -5.48
CA LEU A 127 -2.83 13.72 -5.75
C LEU A 127 -1.56 14.40 -5.22
N GLY A 128 -1.13 14.03 -4.01
CA GLY A 128 0.12 14.52 -3.43
C GLY A 128 1.35 14.18 -4.26
N MET A 129 1.39 12.99 -4.87
CA MET A 129 2.45 12.59 -5.79
C MET A 129 2.40 13.42 -7.08
N LEU A 130 1.24 13.49 -7.73
CA LEU A 130 1.07 14.11 -9.05
C LEU A 130 1.35 15.61 -9.00
N TRP A 131 0.90 16.28 -7.94
CA TRP A 131 1.15 17.71 -7.71
C TRP A 131 2.38 17.99 -6.84
N ARG A 132 3.22 16.96 -6.59
CA ARG A 132 4.50 17.07 -5.87
C ARG A 132 4.39 17.83 -4.54
N TRP A 133 3.35 17.54 -3.77
CA TRP A 133 3.13 18.17 -2.47
C TRP A 133 4.32 17.93 -1.53
N SER A 134 4.55 18.93 -0.67
CA SER A 134 5.45 18.74 0.47
C SER A 134 4.85 17.68 1.40
N TRP A 135 5.72 16.99 2.12
CA TRP A 135 5.32 16.00 3.11
C TRP A 135 4.29 16.54 4.11
N TRP A 136 4.50 17.76 4.62
CA TRP A 136 3.57 18.43 5.53
C TRP A 136 2.20 18.68 4.91
N ARG A 137 2.16 19.08 3.64
CA ARG A 137 0.89 19.27 2.92
C ARG A 137 0.16 17.94 2.75
N THR A 138 0.87 16.86 2.40
CA THR A 138 0.27 15.51 2.31
C THR A 138 -0.29 15.07 3.65
N THR A 139 0.46 15.25 4.75
CA THR A 139 0.00 14.93 6.11
C THR A 139 -1.22 15.77 6.49
N GLY A 140 -1.21 17.07 6.21
CA GLY A 140 -2.35 17.95 6.50
C GLY A 140 -3.61 17.54 5.75
N VAL A 141 -3.51 17.23 4.46
CA VAL A 141 -4.64 16.75 3.66
C VAL A 141 -5.10 15.36 4.10
N ALA A 142 -4.18 14.48 4.51
CA ALA A 142 -4.51 13.17 5.08
C ALA A 142 -5.32 13.30 6.39
N ILE A 143 -4.93 14.21 7.29
CA ILE A 143 -5.68 14.52 8.50
C ILE A 143 -7.05 15.09 8.14
N LEU A 144 -7.11 16.06 7.21
CA LEU A 144 -8.38 16.64 6.78
C LEU A 144 -9.31 15.58 6.17
N TYR A 145 -8.78 14.67 5.37
CA TYR A 145 -9.53 13.57 4.80
C TYR A 145 -10.06 12.61 5.86
N PHE A 146 -9.25 12.31 6.89
CA PHE A 146 -9.69 11.52 8.05
C PHE A 146 -10.83 12.22 8.80
N LEU A 147 -10.67 13.51 9.11
CA LEU A 147 -11.70 14.30 9.79
C LEU A 147 -12.98 14.42 8.96
N PHE A 148 -12.84 14.62 7.64
CA PHE A 148 -13.97 14.61 6.71
C PHE A 148 -14.69 13.26 6.73
N SER A 149 -13.93 12.16 6.74
CA SER A 149 -14.48 10.80 6.84
C SER A 149 -15.24 10.59 8.15
N VAL A 150 -14.70 11.06 9.28
CA VAL A 150 -15.41 11.05 10.58
C VAL A 150 -16.71 11.87 10.49
N LEU A 151 -16.64 13.08 9.94
CA LEU A 151 -17.78 13.98 9.84
C LEU A 151 -18.91 13.38 8.98
N ILE A 152 -18.61 12.87 7.78
CA ILE A 152 -19.65 12.31 6.89
C ILE A 152 -20.27 11.03 7.48
N THR A 153 -19.49 10.21 8.19
CA THR A 153 -20.02 9.02 8.86
C THR A 153 -20.86 9.41 10.08
N TRP A 154 -20.43 10.41 10.86
CA TRP A 154 -21.17 10.91 12.01
C TRP A 154 -22.52 11.54 11.61
N LEU A 155 -22.53 12.43 10.60
CA LEU A 155 -23.75 13.09 10.12
C LEU A 155 -24.80 12.12 9.56
N ARG A 156 -24.38 10.91 9.19
CA ARG A 156 -25.26 9.86 8.68
C ARG A 156 -25.48 8.72 9.67
N SER A 157 -24.94 8.81 10.89
CA SER A 157 -25.21 7.82 11.94
C SER A 157 -26.48 8.21 12.68
N GLU A 158 -27.53 7.38 12.59
CA GLU A 158 -28.81 7.59 13.30
C GLU A 158 -28.81 7.01 14.72
N GLU A 159 -27.74 6.34 15.11
CA GLU A 159 -27.57 5.68 16.40
C GLU A 159 -26.87 6.59 17.43
N GLN A 160 -27.27 6.49 18.72
CA GLN A 160 -26.58 7.15 19.84
C GLN A 160 -25.17 6.58 20.00
N GLN A 161 -24.19 7.21 19.38
CA GLN A 161 -22.79 6.78 19.42
C GLN A 161 -21.93 7.79 20.13
N SER A 162 -20.90 7.31 20.82
CA SER A 162 -19.84 8.17 21.30
C SER A 162 -18.94 8.57 20.12
N PHE A 163 -18.65 9.85 20.01
CA PHE A 163 -17.73 10.39 19.01
C PHE A 163 -16.36 9.71 19.04
N LEU A 164 -15.86 9.43 20.25
CA LEU A 164 -14.60 8.71 20.45
C LEU A 164 -14.66 7.28 19.90
N GLY A 165 -15.80 6.58 20.05
CA GLY A 165 -16.00 5.24 19.51
C GLY A 165 -15.93 5.22 17.98
N LEU A 166 -16.56 6.19 17.33
CA LEU A 166 -16.46 6.36 15.87
C LEU A 166 -15.02 6.65 15.45
N MET A 167 -14.33 7.59 16.11
CA MET A 167 -12.95 7.94 15.79
C MET A 167 -11.99 6.74 15.94
N LEU A 168 -12.13 5.95 17.00
CA LEU A 168 -11.28 4.77 17.20
C LEU A 168 -11.55 3.69 16.15
N TRP A 169 -12.83 3.48 15.80
CA TRP A 169 -13.20 2.53 14.75
C TRP A 169 -12.67 2.97 13.37
N LEU A 170 -12.93 4.22 12.99
CA LEU A 170 -12.43 4.80 11.74
C LEU A 170 -10.89 4.82 11.74
N GLY A 171 -10.28 5.08 12.90
CA GLY A 171 -8.83 5.01 13.11
C GLY A 171 -8.27 3.63 12.78
N GLY A 172 -8.94 2.56 13.19
CA GLY A 172 -8.55 1.19 12.82
C GLY A 172 -8.70 0.90 11.33
N GLN A 173 -9.76 1.40 10.69
CA GLN A 173 -10.06 1.09 9.29
C GLN A 173 -9.29 1.93 8.27
N ILE A 174 -9.25 3.25 8.47
CA ILE A 174 -8.61 4.21 7.56
C ILE A 174 -7.43 4.94 8.17
N GLY A 175 -7.36 5.08 9.49
CA GLY A 175 -6.22 5.68 10.18
C GLY A 175 -4.95 4.82 10.06
N PHE A 176 -5.07 3.51 10.25
CA PHE A 176 -3.95 2.58 10.06
C PHE A 176 -3.36 2.61 8.64
N PRO A 177 -4.14 2.47 7.55
CA PRO A 177 -3.58 2.59 6.21
C PRO A 177 -3.09 4.02 5.92
N LEU A 178 -3.71 5.08 6.46
CA LEU A 178 -3.17 6.44 6.36
C LEU A 178 -1.76 6.53 6.95
N VAL A 179 -1.55 6.02 8.17
CA VAL A 179 -0.24 6.02 8.82
C VAL A 179 0.76 5.15 8.07
N ALA A 180 0.34 3.97 7.60
CA ALA A 180 1.19 3.12 6.77
C ALA A 180 1.61 3.84 5.49
N LEU A 181 0.66 4.38 4.73
CA LEU A 181 0.92 5.13 3.51
C LEU A 181 1.78 6.37 3.77
N LEU A 182 1.62 7.05 4.89
CA LEU A 182 2.55 8.08 5.32
C LEU A 182 3.96 7.47 5.48
N LEU A 183 4.14 6.44 6.29
CA LEU A 183 5.46 5.82 6.50
C LEU A 183 6.13 5.35 5.20
N LEU A 184 5.36 4.88 4.23
CA LEU A 184 5.80 4.49 2.88
C LEU A 184 6.07 5.69 1.96
N ALA A 185 5.19 6.68 1.95
CA ALA A 185 5.35 7.92 1.20
C ALA A 185 6.32 8.91 1.87
N GLY A 186 6.88 8.52 3.02
CA GLY A 186 7.83 9.28 3.85
C GLY A 186 8.85 9.97 2.96
N SER A 187 9.21 11.23 3.29
CA SER A 187 10.07 12.21 2.58
C SER A 187 10.27 11.98 1.08
N GLY A 188 10.15 13.01 0.22
CA GLY A 188 10.20 12.83 -1.25
C GLY A 188 11.34 11.97 -1.86
N LYS A 189 12.41 11.68 -1.09
CA LYS A 189 13.51 10.76 -1.42
C LYS A 189 13.21 9.27 -1.22
N THR A 190 12.35 8.91 -0.27
CA THR A 190 12.03 7.52 0.08
C THR A 190 10.75 7.00 -0.58
N ARG A 191 9.86 7.90 -1.03
CA ARG A 191 8.63 7.58 -1.75
C ARG A 191 8.82 6.69 -2.99
N VAL A 192 9.99 6.75 -3.62
CA VAL A 192 10.30 6.01 -4.86
C VAL A 192 10.60 4.53 -4.56
N ALA A 193 11.17 4.23 -3.39
CA ALA A 193 11.67 2.89 -3.06
C ALA A 193 10.80 2.15 -2.04
N ALA A 194 10.20 2.85 -1.07
CA ALA A 194 9.50 2.17 0.02
C ALA A 194 8.31 1.31 -0.46
N PRO A 195 7.41 1.79 -1.34
CA PRO A 195 6.33 0.94 -1.87
C PRO A 195 6.84 -0.28 -2.65
N TYR A 196 8.06 -0.24 -3.17
CA TYR A 196 8.72 -1.38 -3.83
C TYR A 196 9.20 -2.45 -2.88
N LEU A 197 9.74 -2.02 -1.76
CA LEU A 197 10.33 -2.92 -0.79
C LEU A 197 9.25 -3.59 0.07
N PHE A 198 8.05 -3.02 0.15
CA PHE A 198 6.97 -3.58 0.94
C PHE A 198 6.55 -5.01 0.51
N PRO A 199 6.17 -5.30 -0.76
CA PRO A 199 5.82 -6.66 -1.16
C PRO A 199 6.87 -7.74 -0.85
N PRO A 200 8.17 -7.56 -1.19
CA PRO A 200 9.16 -8.58 -0.87
C PRO A 200 9.39 -8.73 0.64
N PHE A 201 9.38 -7.66 1.43
CA PHE A 201 9.48 -7.79 2.89
C PHE A 201 8.23 -8.44 3.50
N PHE A 202 7.05 -8.18 2.94
CA PHE A 202 5.81 -8.86 3.34
C PHE A 202 5.89 -10.37 3.09
N LEU A 203 6.42 -10.77 1.94
CA LEU A 203 6.63 -12.19 1.63
C LEU A 203 7.70 -12.84 2.52
N LEU A 204 8.81 -12.15 2.83
CA LEU A 204 9.84 -12.67 3.73
C LEU A 204 9.32 -12.83 5.16
N ALA A 205 8.63 -11.82 5.68
CA ALA A 205 8.02 -11.87 6.99
C ALA A 205 6.96 -12.98 7.06
N GLY A 206 6.15 -13.13 6.00
CA GLY A 206 5.22 -14.25 5.85
C GLY A 206 5.94 -15.61 5.85
N ALA A 207 7.02 -15.75 5.10
CA ALA A 207 7.83 -16.97 5.07
C ALA A 207 8.39 -17.32 6.46
N SER A 208 8.91 -16.33 7.20
CA SER A 208 9.34 -16.54 8.60
C SER A 208 8.22 -17.04 9.49
N THR A 209 7.03 -16.44 9.42
CA THR A 209 5.90 -16.93 10.22
C THR A 209 5.48 -18.34 9.84
N LEU A 210 5.47 -18.70 8.55
CA LEU A 210 5.16 -20.06 8.13
C LEU A 210 6.19 -21.09 8.62
N GLY A 211 7.48 -20.72 8.67
CA GLY A 211 8.51 -21.57 9.25
C GLY A 211 8.32 -21.77 10.75
N LEU A 212 8.05 -20.70 11.50
CA LEU A 212 7.74 -20.81 12.93
C LEU A 212 6.46 -21.61 13.20
N ASP A 213 5.44 -21.49 12.36
CA ASP A 213 4.21 -22.29 12.43
C ASP A 213 4.45 -23.76 12.09
N ALA A 214 5.45 -24.07 11.27
CA ALA A 214 5.87 -25.44 11.02
C ALA A 214 6.61 -26.03 12.23
N LEU A 215 7.44 -25.21 12.91
CA LEU A 215 8.10 -25.61 14.16
C LEU A 215 7.08 -25.85 15.28
N GLU A 216 6.13 -24.93 15.48
CA GLU A 216 5.03 -25.04 16.45
C GLU A 216 4.28 -26.38 16.27
N ARG A 217 3.81 -26.65 15.04
CA ARG A 217 3.13 -27.92 14.72
C ARG A 217 4.03 -29.15 14.91
N GLY A 218 5.31 -29.03 14.61
CA GLY A 218 6.29 -30.10 14.81
C GLY A 218 6.56 -30.43 16.28
N VAL A 219 6.40 -29.45 17.17
CA VAL A 219 6.49 -29.62 18.63
C VAL A 219 5.17 -30.21 19.17
N ASP A 220 4.03 -29.68 18.73
CA ASP A 220 2.70 -30.09 19.20
C ASP A 220 2.32 -31.52 18.78
N SER A 221 2.82 -32.00 17.64
CA SER A 221 2.60 -33.36 17.15
C SER A 221 3.43 -34.44 17.87
N GLY A 222 4.12 -34.05 18.96
CA GLY A 222 5.07 -34.87 19.70
C GLY A 222 6.49 -34.47 19.31
N PHE A 223 7.37 -34.35 20.31
CA PHE A 223 8.75 -33.89 20.14
C PHE A 223 9.53 -34.87 19.25
N SER A 224 9.44 -34.67 17.94
CA SER A 224 10.04 -35.55 16.96
C SER A 224 11.56 -35.56 17.13
N SER A 225 12.16 -36.75 17.00
CA SER A 225 13.59 -36.97 17.26
C SER A 225 14.51 -36.02 16.46
N TRP A 226 14.07 -35.59 15.28
CA TRP A 226 14.82 -34.64 14.45
C TRP A 226 14.78 -33.20 14.98
N ILE A 227 13.68 -32.73 15.59
CA ILE A 227 13.63 -31.42 16.26
C ILE A 227 14.52 -31.45 17.50
N GLY A 228 14.48 -32.55 18.25
CA GLY A 228 15.39 -32.75 19.39
C GLY A 228 16.86 -32.72 18.98
N ALA A 229 17.22 -33.34 17.85
CA ALA A 229 18.57 -33.28 17.31
C ALA A 229 18.98 -31.84 16.91
N LEU A 230 18.09 -31.07 16.30
CA LEU A 230 18.35 -29.66 15.96
C LEU A 230 18.54 -28.80 17.21
N VAL A 231 17.72 -29.00 18.24
CA VAL A 231 17.85 -28.31 19.52
C VAL A 231 19.14 -28.73 20.23
N GLY A 232 19.55 -30.00 20.15
CA GLY A 232 20.82 -30.48 20.67
C GLY A 232 22.04 -29.88 19.96
N LEU A 233 21.95 -29.63 18.65
CA LEU A 233 23.05 -29.09 17.85
C LEU A 233 23.16 -27.55 17.94
N PHE A 234 22.05 -26.83 17.86
CA PHE A 234 22.02 -25.36 17.75
C PHE A 234 21.47 -24.66 18.99
N GLY A 235 20.97 -25.40 19.97
CA GLY A 235 20.17 -24.86 21.06
C GLY A 235 18.75 -24.47 20.64
N ALA A 236 17.91 -24.17 21.62
CA ALA A 236 16.51 -23.75 21.37
C ALA A 236 16.46 -22.46 20.55
N VAL A 237 17.22 -21.43 20.95
CA VAL A 237 17.26 -20.14 20.25
C VAL A 237 17.77 -20.30 18.81
N GLY A 238 18.83 -21.09 18.59
CA GLY A 238 19.35 -21.37 17.26
C GLY A 238 18.33 -22.08 16.36
N THR A 239 17.56 -23.00 16.92
CA THR A 239 16.47 -23.69 16.20
C THR A 239 15.36 -22.72 15.80
N PHE A 240 14.93 -21.82 16.69
CA PHE A 240 13.96 -20.77 16.34
C PHE A 240 14.47 -19.86 15.21
N VAL A 241 15.72 -19.41 15.29
CA VAL A 241 16.34 -18.57 14.25
C VAL A 241 16.42 -19.31 12.91
N LEU A 242 16.77 -20.60 12.94
CA LEU A 242 16.82 -21.45 11.76
C LEU A 242 15.44 -21.52 11.08
N PHE A 243 14.38 -21.82 11.84
CA PHE A 243 13.02 -21.87 11.29
C PHE A 243 12.48 -20.52 10.85
N ALA A 244 12.97 -19.42 11.41
CA ALA A 244 12.63 -18.08 10.93
C ALA A 244 13.33 -17.71 9.61
N ILE A 245 14.59 -18.15 9.40
CA ILE A 245 15.44 -17.73 8.27
C ILE A 245 15.44 -18.74 7.11
N VAL A 246 15.42 -20.04 7.36
CA VAL A 246 15.42 -21.07 6.29
C VAL A 246 14.30 -20.87 5.26
N PRO A 247 13.07 -20.49 5.65
CA PRO A 247 12.03 -20.18 4.67
C PRO A 247 12.41 -19.06 3.68
N TRP A 248 13.35 -18.17 4.04
CA TRP A 248 13.83 -17.12 3.14
C TRP A 248 14.59 -17.70 1.96
N VAL A 249 15.29 -18.82 2.11
CA VAL A 249 16.01 -19.47 1.00
C VAL A 249 15.00 -19.96 -0.04
N ILE A 250 13.87 -20.50 0.40
CA ILE A 250 12.77 -20.93 -0.47
C ILE A 250 12.09 -19.71 -1.10
N ALA A 251 11.81 -18.68 -0.29
CA ALA A 251 11.17 -17.45 -0.75
C ALA A 251 12.10 -16.56 -1.61
N TYR A 252 13.41 -16.80 -1.62
CA TYR A 252 14.38 -16.00 -2.35
C TYR A 252 14.14 -16.06 -3.85
N TRP A 253 13.86 -17.26 -4.40
CA TRP A 253 13.62 -17.42 -5.83
C TRP A 253 12.41 -16.61 -6.34
N PRO A 254 11.20 -16.72 -5.75
CA PRO A 254 10.06 -15.94 -6.21
C PRO A 254 10.26 -14.43 -6.00
N ILE A 255 10.88 -14.01 -4.89
CA ILE A 255 11.18 -12.60 -4.64
C ILE A 255 12.16 -12.05 -5.66
N ARG A 256 13.23 -12.79 -5.99
CA ARG A 256 14.21 -12.41 -6.99
C ARG A 256 13.61 -12.38 -8.40
N ALA A 257 12.77 -13.36 -8.72
CA ALA A 257 12.07 -13.42 -10.01
C ALA A 257 11.14 -12.21 -10.18
N PHE A 258 10.34 -11.90 -9.16
CA PHE A 258 9.49 -10.72 -9.10
C PHE A 258 10.30 -9.43 -9.25
N GLY A 259 11.38 -9.28 -8.46
CA GLY A 259 12.23 -8.10 -8.52
C GLY A 259 12.89 -7.88 -9.89
N ARG A 260 13.39 -8.97 -10.52
CA ARG A 260 13.97 -8.92 -11.88
C ARG A 260 12.93 -8.65 -12.95
N TRP A 261 11.72 -9.19 -12.82
CA TRP A 261 10.62 -8.87 -13.72
C TRP A 261 10.28 -7.39 -13.62
N LEU A 262 10.08 -6.87 -12.41
CA LEU A 262 9.72 -5.48 -12.18
C LEU A 262 10.81 -4.51 -12.67
N ALA A 263 12.09 -4.83 -12.44
CA ALA A 263 13.21 -4.06 -12.97
C ALA A 263 13.34 -4.11 -14.51
N ARG A 264 12.91 -5.20 -15.15
CA ARG A 264 12.84 -5.28 -16.61
C ARG A 264 11.66 -4.48 -17.14
N SER A 265 10.48 -4.59 -16.54
CA SER A 265 9.29 -3.84 -16.94
C SER A 265 9.49 -2.33 -16.78
N TYR A 266 10.17 -1.89 -15.71
CA TYR A 266 10.54 -0.49 -15.52
C TYR A 266 11.52 0.00 -16.59
N ARG A 267 12.58 -0.77 -16.88
CA ARG A 267 13.53 -0.44 -17.96
C ARG A 267 12.89 -0.44 -19.35
N GLY A 268 11.92 -1.33 -19.57
CA GLY A 268 11.12 -1.38 -20.79
C GLY A 268 10.10 -0.25 -20.91
N LYS A 269 9.97 0.63 -19.91
CA LYS A 269 8.96 1.71 -19.84
C LYS A 269 7.51 1.20 -19.93
N TRP A 270 7.25 -0.03 -19.47
CA TRP A 270 5.91 -0.64 -19.52
C TRP A 270 4.91 0.08 -18.62
N PHE A 271 5.39 0.71 -17.54
CA PHE A 271 4.56 1.44 -16.59
C PHE A 271 5.24 2.75 -16.18
N SER A 272 4.43 3.77 -15.91
CA SER A 272 4.93 5.05 -15.37
C SER A 272 5.25 4.94 -13.88
N GLU A 273 6.16 5.80 -13.39
CA GLU A 273 6.45 5.91 -11.95
C GLU A 273 5.16 6.17 -11.14
N ALA A 274 4.23 6.95 -11.69
CA ALA A 274 2.94 7.25 -11.06
C ALA A 274 2.05 6.03 -10.92
N THR A 275 1.87 5.26 -12.00
CA THR A 275 1.10 4.00 -11.99
C THR A 275 1.69 3.01 -10.99
N TYR A 276 3.02 3.00 -10.88
CA TYR A 276 3.74 2.13 -9.99
C TYR A 276 3.51 2.47 -8.51
N LEU A 277 3.69 3.74 -8.10
CA LEU A 277 3.42 4.16 -6.72
C LEU A 277 1.93 4.02 -6.37
N TYR A 278 1.05 4.31 -7.33
CA TYR A 278 -0.38 4.10 -7.21
C TYR A 278 -0.73 2.66 -6.83
N ALA A 279 -0.17 1.69 -7.55
CA ALA A 279 -0.39 0.27 -7.27
C ALA A 279 0.15 -0.13 -5.88
N GLY A 280 1.33 0.38 -5.50
CA GLY A 280 1.91 0.14 -4.18
C GLY A 280 1.03 0.67 -3.03
N TYR A 281 0.47 1.86 -3.18
CA TYR A 281 -0.45 2.42 -2.17
C TYR A 281 -1.74 1.61 -2.06
N TRP A 282 -2.32 1.22 -3.20
CA TRP A 282 -3.50 0.38 -3.19
C TRP A 282 -3.24 -1.01 -2.59
N LEU A 283 -2.09 -1.63 -2.86
CA LEU A 283 -1.72 -2.91 -2.24
C LEU A 283 -1.75 -2.82 -0.72
N VAL A 284 -1.15 -1.75 -0.15
CA VAL A 284 -1.10 -1.54 1.30
C VAL A 284 -2.50 -1.32 1.88
N CYS A 285 -3.34 -0.52 1.22
CA CYS A 285 -4.73 -0.32 1.62
C CYS A 285 -5.54 -1.62 1.55
N LEU A 286 -5.47 -2.36 0.45
CA LEU A 286 -6.23 -3.59 0.26
C LEU A 286 -5.81 -4.67 1.27
N LEU A 287 -4.51 -4.80 1.55
CA LEU A 287 -4.03 -5.72 2.60
C LEU A 287 -4.56 -5.31 3.97
N THR A 288 -4.63 -4.01 4.25
CA THR A 288 -5.22 -3.49 5.49
C THR A 288 -6.72 -3.79 5.57
N TYR A 289 -7.45 -3.58 4.47
CA TYR A 289 -8.89 -3.85 4.39
C TYR A 289 -9.22 -5.35 4.47
N ALA A 290 -8.25 -6.22 4.16
CA ALA A 290 -8.35 -7.66 4.36
C ALA A 290 -8.06 -8.10 5.82
N LEU A 291 -7.49 -7.24 6.67
CA LEU A 291 -7.22 -7.61 8.08
C LEU A 291 -8.51 -7.92 8.85
N PRO A 292 -9.60 -7.12 8.77
CA PRO A 292 -10.87 -7.44 9.42
C PRO A 292 -11.49 -8.76 8.96
N SER A 293 -11.39 -9.11 7.68
CA SER A 293 -11.95 -10.36 7.13
C SER A 293 -11.15 -11.60 7.56
N SER A 294 -9.88 -11.44 7.94
CA SER A 294 -9.03 -12.55 8.41
C SER A 294 -9.32 -13.01 9.84
N GLY A 295 -10.12 -12.26 10.61
CA GLY A 295 -10.71 -12.65 11.90
C GLY A 295 -10.25 -11.84 13.15
N SER A 296 -11.10 -11.84 14.18
CA SER A 296 -11.10 -11.08 15.46
C SER A 296 -11.15 -9.54 15.43
N LEU A 297 -10.79 -8.85 14.35
CA LEU A 297 -11.15 -7.41 14.20
C LEU A 297 -12.63 -7.20 13.86
N GLY A 298 -13.32 -8.22 13.32
CA GLY A 298 -14.79 -8.30 13.32
C GLY A 298 -15.40 -8.50 14.72
N ARG A 299 -14.57 -8.69 15.76
CA ARG A 299 -15.00 -8.83 17.17
C ARG A 299 -14.86 -7.53 17.97
N LEU A 300 -14.32 -6.46 17.37
CA LEU A 300 -14.78 -5.12 17.71
C LEU A 300 -16.24 -5.08 17.24
N ARG A 301 -17.14 -5.42 18.19
CA ARG A 301 -18.60 -5.41 18.10
C ARG A 301 -19.03 -4.58 16.89
N SER A 302 -19.60 -5.21 15.86
CA SER A 302 -20.13 -4.52 14.67
C SER A 302 -20.78 -3.21 15.15
N PRO A 303 -20.23 -2.04 14.79
CA PRO A 303 -20.67 -0.79 15.36
C PRO A 303 -22.19 -0.65 15.18
N PRO A 304 -22.92 -0.04 16.12
CA PRO A 304 -24.38 0.04 16.03
C PRO A 304 -24.86 0.62 14.69
N TRP A 305 -24.16 1.62 14.12
CA TRP A 305 -24.48 2.18 12.80
C TRP A 305 -24.29 1.20 11.64
N VAL A 306 -23.48 0.16 11.77
CA VAL A 306 -23.51 -0.91 10.76
C VAL A 306 -24.92 -1.47 10.75
N ARG A 307 -25.45 -1.93 11.90
CA ARG A 307 -26.76 -2.57 12.11
C ARG A 307 -27.97 -1.63 11.96
N GLY A 308 -27.80 -0.34 12.22
CA GLY A 308 -28.89 0.63 12.38
C GLY A 308 -29.40 1.30 11.10
N TYR A 309 -28.92 0.95 9.90
CA TYR A 309 -29.51 1.47 8.65
C TYR A 309 -30.76 0.67 8.25
N GLY A 310 -31.75 0.63 9.14
CA GLY A 310 -33.12 0.36 8.76
C GLY A 310 -33.62 1.56 7.98
N PHE A 311 -33.48 1.53 6.64
CA PHE A 311 -34.21 2.48 5.81
C PHE A 311 -35.69 2.29 6.12
N ARG A 312 -36.29 3.29 6.75
CA ARG A 312 -37.74 3.41 6.86
C ARG A 312 -38.27 3.39 5.42
N SER A 313 -38.85 2.26 5.03
CA SER A 313 -39.56 2.06 3.76
C SER A 313 -40.88 2.84 3.71
N ASP A 314 -40.90 4.05 4.29
CA ASP A 314 -42.01 4.99 4.20
C ASP A 314 -41.86 5.82 2.92
N CYS A 315 -41.71 5.13 1.78
CA CYS A 315 -42.23 5.64 0.51
C CYS A 315 -43.47 4.81 0.24
N GLY A 316 -44.60 5.38 0.64
CA GLY A 316 -45.90 4.73 0.66
C GLY A 316 -46.26 4.07 -0.65
N TRP A 317 -46.45 2.75 -0.58
CA TRP A 317 -47.51 2.08 -1.31
C TRP A 317 -48.34 1.31 -0.29
N ARG A 318 -49.44 1.95 0.16
CA ARG A 318 -50.53 1.23 0.81
C ARG A 318 -50.97 0.13 -0.16
N ARG A 319 -50.86 -1.13 0.24
CA ARG A 319 -51.64 -2.19 -0.39
C ARG A 319 -53.09 -2.01 0.09
N PRO A 320 -54.08 -1.89 -0.82
CA PRO A 320 -55.47 -2.06 -0.41
C PRO A 320 -55.65 -3.50 0.07
N SER A 321 -56.40 -3.63 1.15
CA SER A 321 -57.00 -4.86 1.67
C SER A 321 -57.83 -5.58 0.62
#